data_AF-A0A350LN81-F1
#
_entry.id   AF-A0A350LN81-F1
#
_cell.length_a   1.000
_cell.length_b   1.000
_cell.length_c   1.000
_cell.angle_alpha   90.00
_cell.angle_beta   90.00
_cell.angle_gamma   90.00
#
_symmetry.space_group_name_H-M   'P 1'
#
loop_
_entity.id
_entity.type
_entity.pdbx_description
1 polymer ?
#
loop_
_entity_poly.entity_id
_entity_poly.type
_entity_poly.pdbx_seq_one_letter_code
_entity_poly.pdbx_strand_id
1 'polypeptide(L)'
;MALAEGIDVGDPRARKDGDLVLGDDFVAPDRVEEAELTERRARRGWLSLRRSALTRKIVTFNLIALNVLVIGILYLNSTQDTLVRQHVESLRDRAALTADVVAARLPQTAPVNLATGDGIDVEDTLERLALRPGTEAYLFDRTGLLLGQQAGTPTRSGITGDMPPTPLTDFLERIWGVISAPFSTQGTGEEAQDAIAALRDLVDAAVSEGAQVRAIDVGGDTILRAAAPVMRGSTPVGAVVLVDSSGDVARISAAERERVLQMFLIATLISIGLSLVLASTISNPLADLAAAAEIGSERNRGRSGGGRIRIPDLTA
;
A
#
# COMPACT_ATOMS: atom_id res chain seq x y z
N MET A 1 -34.48 -22.97 -69.08
CA MET A 1 -34.27 -21.67 -69.76
C MET A 1 -35.64 -21.03 -69.85
N ALA A 2 -36.05 -20.12 -68.95
CA ALA A 2 -35.58 -18.73 -68.81
C ALA A 2 -35.76 -18.00 -70.16
N LEU A 3 -36.61 -16.98 -70.36
CA LEU A 3 -37.07 -15.90 -69.49
C LEU A 3 -38.52 -15.52 -69.83
N ALA A 4 -39.32 -15.20 -68.81
CA ALA A 4 -40.59 -14.50 -68.97
C ALA A 4 -40.35 -13.01 -68.74
N GLU A 5 -40.68 -12.24 -69.75
CA GLU A 5 -40.63 -10.79 -69.84
C GLU A 5 -41.90 -10.19 -69.23
N GLY A 6 -41.75 -9.18 -68.38
CA GLY A 6 -42.86 -8.51 -67.71
C GLY A 6 -42.37 -7.57 -66.62
N ILE A 7 -41.82 -6.43 -67.02
CA ILE A 7 -41.53 -5.31 -66.10
C ILE A 7 -42.47 -4.17 -66.47
N ASP A 8 -43.34 -3.88 -65.51
CA ASP A 8 -44.33 -2.82 -65.49
C ASP A 8 -43.67 -1.44 -65.39
N VAL A 9 -44.21 -0.49 -66.17
CA VAL A 9 -43.68 0.86 -66.39
C VAL A 9 -44.46 1.82 -65.48
N GLY A 10 -43.88 2.14 -64.33
CA GLY A 10 -44.38 3.15 -63.39
C GLY A 10 -43.64 4.48 -63.52
N ASP A 11 -44.34 5.48 -64.05
CA ASP A 11 -44.00 6.89 -64.27
C ASP A 11 -43.46 7.65 -63.03
N PRO A 12 -42.24 8.24 -63.06
CA PRO A 12 -41.89 9.36 -62.21
C PRO A 12 -42.05 10.67 -63.00
N ARG A 13 -43.14 11.38 -62.67
CA ARG A 13 -43.47 12.71 -63.19
C ARG A 13 -42.30 13.70 -63.08
N ALA A 14 -41.99 14.26 -64.24
CA ALA A 14 -41.45 15.58 -64.58
C ALA A 14 -40.97 16.53 -63.47
N ARG A 15 -39.69 16.92 -63.63
CA ARG A 15 -39.03 18.18 -63.28
C ARG A 15 -39.94 19.38 -62.98
N LYS A 16 -39.62 20.08 -61.90
CA LYS A 16 -39.60 21.54 -61.87
C LYS A 16 -38.16 21.97 -61.66
N ASP A 17 -37.52 22.39 -62.75
CA ASP A 17 -36.24 23.09 -62.72
C ASP A 17 -36.46 24.43 -62.00
N GLY A 18 -35.85 24.56 -60.83
CA GLY A 18 -35.65 25.85 -60.18
C GLY A 18 -34.48 26.53 -60.86
N ASP A 19 -34.81 27.52 -61.69
CA ASP A 19 -33.88 28.48 -62.28
C ASP A 19 -33.13 29.22 -61.17
N LEU A 20 -31.91 28.77 -60.89
CA LEU A 20 -30.97 29.41 -59.98
C LEU A 20 -29.77 29.84 -60.82
N VAL A 21 -29.80 31.08 -61.29
CA VAL A 21 -28.67 31.74 -61.94
C VAL A 21 -27.61 32.01 -60.85
N LEU A 22 -26.72 31.02 -60.64
CA LEU A 22 -25.45 31.23 -59.97
C LEU A 22 -24.50 31.85 -61.00
N GLY A 23 -24.11 33.10 -60.80
CA GLY A 23 -22.93 33.64 -61.45
C GLY A 23 -21.70 32.82 -61.03
N ASP A 24 -20.87 32.45 -62.00
CA ASP A 24 -19.64 31.64 -61.90
C ASP A 24 -18.49 32.35 -61.16
N ASP A 25 -18.76 33.09 -60.08
CA ASP A 25 -17.74 33.86 -59.36
C ASP A 25 -17.68 33.55 -57.87
N PHE A 26 -17.93 32.28 -57.52
CA PHE A 26 -17.47 31.72 -56.24
C PHE A 26 -16.09 31.10 -56.43
N VAL A 27 -15.05 31.94 -56.36
CA VAL A 27 -13.71 31.49 -55.99
C VAL A 27 -13.79 31.02 -54.54
N ALA A 28 -13.91 29.71 -54.33
CA ALA A 28 -13.73 29.11 -53.01
C ALA A 28 -12.27 29.37 -52.58
N PRO A 29 -12.01 30.11 -51.48
CA PRO A 29 -10.66 30.15 -50.95
C PRO A 29 -10.30 28.75 -50.44
N ASP A 30 -9.13 28.30 -50.87
CA ASP A 30 -8.41 27.08 -50.53
C ASP A 30 -8.98 26.20 -49.41
N ARG A 31 -9.41 24.99 -49.80
CA ARG A 31 -9.71 23.84 -48.92
C ARG A 31 -8.48 23.28 -48.18
N VAL A 32 -7.43 24.08 -48.01
CA VAL A 32 -6.18 23.69 -47.35
C VAL A 32 -6.28 23.91 -45.83
N GLU A 33 -7.19 24.77 -45.35
CA GLU A 33 -7.36 25.01 -43.90
C GLU A 33 -8.18 23.93 -43.19
N GLU A 34 -9.13 23.26 -43.85
CA GLU A 34 -9.97 22.24 -43.21
C GLU A 34 -9.20 20.94 -42.90
N ALA A 35 -8.20 20.60 -43.72
CA ALA A 35 -7.33 19.44 -43.47
C ALA A 35 -6.32 19.73 -42.33
N GLU A 36 -5.70 20.91 -42.29
CA GLU A 36 -4.76 21.28 -41.22
C GLU A 36 -5.44 21.47 -39.84
N LEU A 37 -6.69 21.97 -39.81
CA LEU A 37 -7.45 22.13 -38.55
C LEU A 37 -7.99 20.80 -38.01
N THR A 38 -8.22 19.82 -38.87
CA THR A 38 -8.67 18.47 -38.47
C THR A 38 -7.49 17.65 -37.93
N GLU A 39 -6.30 17.82 -38.51
CA GLU A 39 -5.08 17.10 -38.09
C GLU A 39 -4.51 17.61 -36.75
N ARG A 40 -4.68 18.91 -36.43
CA ARG A 40 -4.32 19.47 -35.11
C ARG A 40 -5.27 19.04 -33.99
N ARG A 41 -6.50 18.63 -34.32
CA ARG A 41 -7.52 18.16 -33.36
C ARG A 41 -7.26 16.71 -32.93
N ALA A 42 -6.77 15.86 -33.83
CA ALA A 42 -6.44 14.46 -33.56
C ALA A 42 -5.19 14.27 -32.66
N ARG A 43 -4.18 15.15 -32.78
CA ARG A 43 -2.94 15.07 -31.99
C ARG A 43 -3.06 15.51 -30.53
N ARG A 44 -4.26 15.89 -30.06
CA ARG A 44 -4.55 16.28 -28.66
C ARG A 44 -5.20 15.16 -27.82
N GLY A 45 -5.37 13.95 -28.37
CA GLY A 45 -6.32 12.94 -27.89
C GLY A 45 -6.14 12.33 -26.49
N TRP A 46 -5.01 12.52 -25.80
CA TRP A 46 -4.83 11.97 -24.42
C TRP A 46 -4.41 13.01 -23.38
N LEU A 47 -3.69 14.05 -23.79
CA LEU A 47 -3.22 15.12 -22.90
C LEU A 47 -4.23 16.29 -22.77
N SER A 48 -5.15 16.47 -23.72
CA SER A 48 -6.23 17.47 -23.60
C SER A 48 -7.36 17.01 -22.66
N LEU A 49 -7.56 15.70 -22.51
CA LEU A 49 -8.56 15.10 -21.60
C LEU A 49 -8.30 15.48 -20.13
N ARG A 50 -7.02 15.72 -19.77
CA ARG A 50 -6.62 16.24 -18.46
C ARG A 50 -7.09 17.69 -18.18
N ARG A 51 -7.54 18.43 -19.20
CA ARG A 51 -7.99 19.84 -19.07
C ARG A 51 -9.50 19.99 -18.92
N SER A 52 -10.29 18.93 -19.11
CA SER A 52 -11.74 19.01 -18.87
C SER A 52 -12.03 19.06 -17.37
N ALA A 53 -12.68 20.14 -16.91
CA ALA A 53 -13.07 20.30 -15.52
C ALA A 53 -14.04 19.21 -15.04
N LEU A 54 -14.82 18.63 -15.95
CA LEU A 54 -15.80 17.59 -15.66
C LEU A 54 -15.12 16.21 -15.53
N THR A 55 -14.19 15.88 -16.42
CA THR A 55 -13.37 14.65 -16.33
C THR A 55 -12.59 14.59 -15.02
N ARG A 56 -11.97 15.72 -14.61
CA ARG A 56 -11.25 15.79 -13.34
C ARG A 56 -12.19 15.53 -12.15
N LYS A 57 -13.42 16.06 -12.16
CA LYS A 57 -14.41 15.82 -11.09
C LYS A 57 -14.79 14.33 -10.97
N ILE A 58 -15.04 13.66 -12.10
CA ILE A 58 -15.38 12.23 -12.13
C ILE A 58 -14.22 11.41 -11.55
N VAL A 59 -13.00 11.66 -12.03
CA VAL A 59 -11.80 10.95 -11.56
C VAL A 59 -11.56 11.22 -10.07
N THR A 60 -11.66 12.46 -9.60
CA THR A 60 -11.43 12.80 -8.19
C THR A 60 -12.45 12.15 -7.26
N PHE A 61 -13.73 12.11 -7.64
CA PHE A 61 -14.77 11.51 -6.80
C PHE A 61 -14.56 10.00 -6.64
N ASN A 62 -14.24 9.33 -7.74
CA ASN A 62 -13.90 7.91 -7.74
C ASN A 62 -12.61 7.62 -6.94
N LEU A 63 -11.58 8.46 -7.10
CA LEU A 63 -10.33 8.30 -6.37
C LEU A 63 -10.52 8.48 -4.86
N ILE A 64 -11.38 9.40 -4.41
CA ILE A 64 -11.72 9.55 -2.98
C ILE A 64 -12.39 8.29 -2.45
N ALA A 65 -13.40 7.76 -3.15
CA ALA A 65 -14.10 6.55 -2.74
C ALA A 65 -13.14 5.35 -2.62
N LEU A 66 -12.21 5.23 -3.58
CA LEU A 66 -11.20 4.19 -3.58
C LEU A 66 -10.20 4.34 -2.41
N ASN A 67 -9.73 5.55 -2.12
CA ASN A 67 -8.84 5.81 -0.99
C ASN A 67 -9.50 5.47 0.36
N VAL A 68 -10.76 5.84 0.55
CA VAL A 68 -11.52 5.52 1.77
C VAL A 68 -11.63 4.00 1.96
N LEU A 69 -11.95 3.27 0.89
CA LEU A 69 -12.02 1.81 0.92
C LEU A 69 -10.68 1.19 1.35
N VAL A 70 -9.57 1.73 0.85
CA VAL A 70 -8.22 1.19 1.09
C VAL A 70 -7.77 1.45 2.49
N ILE A 71 -7.98 2.67 3.00
CA ILE A 71 -7.72 2.98 4.41
C ILE A 71 -8.55 2.03 5.29
N GLY A 72 -9.82 1.79 4.94
CA GLY A 72 -10.68 0.83 5.66
C GLY A 72 -10.13 -0.59 5.63
N ILE A 73 -9.72 -1.10 4.47
CA ILE A 73 -9.14 -2.46 4.34
C ILE A 73 -7.82 -2.56 5.10
N LEU A 74 -6.92 -1.59 4.98
CA LEU A 74 -5.64 -1.58 5.69
C LEU A 74 -5.84 -1.50 7.21
N TYR A 75 -6.85 -0.78 7.67
CA TYR A 75 -7.21 -0.70 9.09
C TYR A 75 -7.81 -2.01 9.61
N LEU A 76 -8.65 -2.68 8.82
CA LEU A 76 -9.30 -3.94 9.19
C LEU A 76 -8.38 -5.16 9.04
N ASN A 77 -7.33 -5.10 8.22
CA ASN A 77 -6.42 -6.19 7.97
C ASN A 77 -5.35 -6.36 9.08
N SER A 78 -5.79 -6.34 10.35
CA SER A 78 -4.92 -6.65 11.50
C SER A 78 -4.87 -8.16 11.74
N THR A 79 -4.41 -8.96 10.77
CA THR A 79 -4.18 -10.41 10.93
C THR A 79 -3.01 -10.74 11.87
N GLN A 80 -2.44 -9.71 12.51
CA GLN A 80 -1.24 -9.77 13.33
C GLN A 80 -1.41 -10.64 14.58
N ASP A 81 -2.62 -10.73 15.14
CA ASP A 81 -2.81 -11.41 16.41
C ASP A 81 -2.48 -12.90 16.36
N THR A 82 -2.74 -13.59 15.25
CA THR A 82 -2.57 -15.06 15.21
C THR A 82 -1.11 -15.48 15.00
N LEU A 83 -0.37 -14.80 14.12
CA LEU A 83 1.05 -15.10 13.86
C LEU A 83 1.96 -14.62 14.98
N VAL A 84 1.70 -13.43 15.54
CA VAL A 84 2.45 -12.91 16.68
C VAL A 84 2.28 -13.84 17.88
N ARG A 85 1.07 -14.33 18.17
CA ARG A 85 0.84 -15.29 19.26
C ARG A 85 1.62 -16.59 19.08
N GLN A 86 1.63 -17.17 17.88
CA GLN A 86 2.40 -18.39 17.61
C GLN A 86 3.91 -18.18 17.77
N HIS A 87 4.43 -17.03 17.33
CA HIS A 87 5.85 -16.73 17.47
C HIS A 87 6.23 -16.39 18.91
N VAL A 88 5.35 -15.72 19.65
CA VAL A 88 5.47 -15.47 21.10
C VAL A 88 5.55 -16.79 21.87
N GLU A 89 4.64 -17.73 21.61
CA GLU A 89 4.67 -19.07 22.24
C GLU A 89 5.94 -19.83 21.87
N SER A 90 6.33 -19.81 20.58
CA SER A 90 7.56 -20.47 20.14
C SER A 90 8.81 -19.87 20.78
N LEU A 91 8.87 -18.56 20.98
CA LEU A 91 10.00 -17.90 21.63
C LEU A 91 10.02 -18.20 23.13
N ARG A 92 8.86 -18.27 23.78
CA ARG A 92 8.72 -18.72 25.18
C ARG A 92 9.30 -20.12 25.37
N ASP A 93 8.91 -21.05 24.51
CA ASP A 93 9.36 -22.44 24.57
C ASP A 93 10.87 -22.53 24.31
N ARG A 94 11.40 -21.75 23.36
CA ARG A 94 12.83 -21.68 23.12
C ARG A 94 13.61 -21.11 24.31
N ALA A 95 13.08 -20.09 24.98
CA ALA A 95 13.69 -19.55 26.19
C ALA A 95 13.70 -20.60 27.31
N ALA A 96 12.59 -21.31 27.51
CA ALA A 96 12.49 -22.40 28.49
C ALA A 96 13.49 -23.52 28.20
N LEU A 97 13.56 -24.00 26.95
CA LEU A 97 14.53 -25.02 26.55
C LEU A 97 15.98 -24.54 26.71
N THR A 98 16.26 -23.28 26.42
CA THR A 98 17.59 -22.69 26.61
C THR A 98 17.95 -22.65 28.10
N ALA A 99 16.99 -22.24 28.95
CA ALA A 99 17.16 -22.24 30.40
C ALA A 99 17.38 -23.67 30.95
N ASP A 100 16.69 -24.67 30.41
CA ASP A 100 16.88 -26.08 30.77
C ASP A 100 18.27 -26.60 30.37
N VAL A 101 18.79 -26.19 29.20
CA VAL A 101 20.15 -26.54 28.77
C VAL A 101 21.21 -25.92 29.69
N VAL A 102 21.01 -24.66 30.10
CA VAL A 102 21.88 -24.00 31.08
C VAL A 102 21.75 -24.68 32.45
N ALA A 103 20.53 -25.01 32.87
CA ALA A 103 20.27 -25.69 34.13
C ALA A 103 20.93 -27.07 34.21
N ALA A 104 20.95 -27.82 33.09
CA ALA A 104 21.59 -29.14 33.00
C ALA A 104 23.11 -29.11 33.20
N ARG A 105 23.75 -27.94 33.06
CA ARG A 105 25.18 -27.74 33.32
C ARG A 105 25.48 -27.39 34.78
N LEU A 106 24.47 -27.09 35.59
CA LEU A 106 24.67 -26.70 36.99
C LEU A 106 25.15 -27.90 37.83
N PRO A 107 26.18 -27.72 38.68
CA PRO A 107 26.53 -28.70 39.70
C PRO A 107 25.34 -29.01 40.61
N GLN A 108 25.06 -30.29 40.80
CA GLN A 108 23.97 -30.76 41.67
C GLN A 108 24.35 -30.72 43.15
N THR A 109 25.65 -30.80 43.47
CA THR A 109 26.17 -31.06 44.83
C THR A 109 27.02 -29.93 45.41
N ALA A 110 27.41 -28.93 44.61
CA ALA A 110 28.20 -27.78 45.07
C ALA A 110 27.33 -26.51 45.16
N PRO A 111 27.64 -25.58 46.09
CA PRO A 111 27.13 -24.22 46.01
C PRO A 111 27.50 -23.63 44.65
N VAL A 112 26.56 -22.97 44.00
CA VAL A 112 26.82 -22.29 42.73
C VAL A 112 26.53 -20.84 42.96
N ASN A 113 27.48 -20.02 42.57
CA ASN A 113 27.31 -18.60 42.51
C ASN A 113 27.62 -18.17 41.07
N LEU A 114 26.55 -17.86 40.34
CA LEU A 114 26.65 -17.50 38.94
C LEU A 114 27.43 -16.18 38.75
N ALA A 115 27.46 -15.29 39.75
CA ALA A 115 28.18 -14.02 39.70
C ALA A 115 29.69 -14.16 39.92
N THR A 116 30.14 -15.18 40.65
CA THR A 116 31.58 -15.45 40.89
C THR A 116 32.15 -16.52 39.96
N GLY A 117 31.33 -17.13 39.10
CA GLY A 117 31.75 -18.24 38.23
C GLY A 117 31.99 -19.55 38.98
N ASP A 118 31.55 -19.65 40.23
CA ASP A 118 31.73 -20.86 41.04
C ASP A 118 30.77 -21.95 40.56
N GLY A 119 31.31 -22.97 39.90
CA GLY A 119 30.59 -24.18 39.50
C GLY A 119 30.10 -24.23 38.05
N ILE A 120 30.16 -23.13 37.30
CA ILE A 120 29.88 -23.11 35.85
C ILE A 120 30.78 -22.08 35.15
N ASP A 121 31.29 -22.46 33.98
CA ASP A 121 31.83 -21.53 33.00
C ASP A 121 30.67 -20.97 32.16
N VAL A 122 30.26 -19.74 32.47
CA VAL A 122 29.14 -19.07 31.80
C VAL A 122 29.43 -18.82 30.32
N GLU A 123 30.68 -18.50 30.00
CA GLU A 123 31.10 -18.18 28.64
C GLU A 123 31.07 -19.44 27.76
N ASP A 124 31.71 -20.54 28.20
CA ASP A 124 31.64 -21.83 27.49
C ASP A 124 30.20 -22.36 27.37
N THR A 125 29.37 -22.15 28.39
CA THR A 125 27.97 -22.58 28.35
C THR A 125 27.17 -21.82 27.29
N LEU A 126 27.36 -20.50 27.21
CA LEU A 126 26.65 -19.65 26.25
C LEU A 126 27.16 -19.86 24.82
N GLU A 127 28.47 -20.03 24.61
CA GLU A 127 29.05 -20.29 23.28
C GLU A 127 28.54 -21.59 22.64
N ARG A 128 28.19 -22.58 23.47
CA ARG A 128 27.63 -23.87 23.01
C ARG A 128 26.15 -23.79 22.66
N LEU A 129 25.46 -22.69 22.96
CA LEU A 129 24.06 -22.53 22.60
C LEU A 129 23.92 -22.35 21.08
N ALA A 130 23.15 -23.23 20.45
CA ALA A 130 22.79 -23.12 19.05
C ALA A 130 21.70 -22.05 18.86
N LEU A 131 22.09 -20.78 18.88
CA LEU A 131 21.19 -19.66 18.68
C LEU A 131 20.95 -19.40 17.19
N ARG A 132 19.71 -19.03 16.84
CA ARG A 132 19.37 -18.60 15.48
C ARG A 132 19.99 -17.24 15.17
N PRO A 133 20.33 -16.95 13.90
CA PRO A 133 20.73 -15.61 13.49
C PRO A 133 19.67 -14.58 13.87
N GLY A 134 20.08 -13.45 14.45
CA GLY A 134 19.16 -12.41 14.93
C GLY A 134 18.52 -12.71 16.30
N THR A 135 18.92 -13.79 16.99
CA THR A 135 18.57 -14.02 18.39
C THR A 135 19.81 -13.84 19.27
N GLU A 136 19.68 -13.04 20.33
CA GLU A 136 20.69 -12.86 21.36
C GLU A 136 20.22 -13.48 22.68
N ALA A 137 21.10 -14.21 23.35
CA ALA A 137 20.85 -14.77 24.67
C ALA A 137 21.63 -13.99 25.72
N TYR A 138 20.96 -13.64 26.80
CA TYR A 138 21.53 -12.98 27.97
C TYR A 138 21.29 -13.86 29.19
N LEU A 139 22.33 -14.14 29.96
CA LEU A 139 22.21 -14.87 31.22
C LEU A 139 22.29 -13.87 32.37
N PHE A 140 21.29 -13.92 33.24
CA PHE A 140 21.20 -13.10 34.45
C PHE A 140 21.23 -13.97 35.70
N ASP A 141 21.80 -13.43 36.78
CA ASP A 141 21.64 -14.02 38.10
C ASP A 141 20.24 -13.70 38.69
N ARG A 142 19.96 -14.23 39.88
CA ARG A 142 18.70 -13.98 40.59
C ARG A 142 18.47 -12.51 41.00
N THR A 143 19.52 -11.70 41.09
CA THR A 143 19.46 -10.26 41.40
C THR A 143 19.33 -9.38 40.14
N GLY A 144 19.27 -10.01 38.96
CA GLY A 144 19.22 -9.31 37.67
C GLY A 144 20.59 -8.79 37.20
N LEU A 145 21.70 -9.25 37.80
CA LEU A 145 23.03 -8.93 37.30
C LEU A 145 23.30 -9.70 36.01
N LEU A 146 23.74 -9.01 34.95
CA LEU A 146 24.13 -9.64 33.69
C LEU A 146 25.45 -10.39 33.89
N LEU A 147 25.44 -11.68 33.54
CA LEU A 147 26.57 -12.60 33.72
C LEU A 147 27.30 -12.88 32.41
N GLY A 148 26.55 -12.92 31.31
CA GLY A 148 27.09 -13.18 29.99
C GLY A 148 26.05 -12.95 28.91
N GLN A 149 26.53 -12.76 27.68
CA GLN A 149 25.71 -12.58 26.50
C GLN A 149 26.29 -13.38 25.34
N GLN A 150 25.43 -13.90 24.47
CA GLN A 150 25.83 -14.57 23.24
C GLN A 150 24.87 -14.21 22.11
N ALA A 151 25.43 -13.80 20.97
CA ALA A 151 24.66 -13.57 19.77
C ALA A 151 24.64 -14.81 18.87
N GLY A 152 23.49 -15.10 18.26
CA GLY A 152 23.39 -16.09 17.21
C GLY A 152 24.26 -15.68 16.02
N THR A 153 25.30 -16.47 15.77
CA THR A 153 26.17 -16.22 14.62
C THR A 153 25.39 -16.47 13.33
N PRO A 154 25.45 -15.57 12.33
CA PRO A 154 24.85 -15.81 11.03
C PRO A 154 25.56 -17.00 10.37
N THR A 155 24.99 -18.19 10.54
CA THR A 155 25.42 -19.35 9.76
C THR A 155 25.15 -19.02 8.29
N ARG A 156 26.19 -19.07 7.45
CA ARG A 156 26.15 -18.84 5.99
C ARG A 156 25.19 -19.77 5.21
N SER A 157 24.49 -20.66 5.89
CA SER A 157 23.47 -21.57 5.37
C SER A 157 22.09 -21.36 6.00
N GLY A 158 21.86 -20.24 6.68
CA GLY A 158 20.52 -19.79 6.98
C GLY A 158 19.78 -19.64 5.67
N ILE A 159 18.69 -20.39 5.52
CA ILE A 159 17.68 -20.17 4.50
C ILE A 159 17.23 -18.72 4.69
N THR A 160 17.93 -17.77 4.06
CA THR A 160 17.29 -16.59 3.50
C THR A 160 16.37 -17.18 2.43
N GLY A 161 15.29 -17.79 2.88
CA GLY A 161 14.19 -18.18 2.02
C GLY A 161 13.89 -16.91 1.27
N ASP A 162 13.93 -17.03 -0.06
CA ASP A 162 13.73 -15.96 -1.02
C ASP A 162 12.38 -15.31 -0.73
N MET A 163 12.39 -14.38 0.24
CA MET A 163 11.19 -13.77 0.76
C MET A 163 10.76 -12.78 -0.31
N PRO A 164 9.45 -12.67 -0.59
CA PRO A 164 8.98 -11.81 -1.65
C PRO A 164 9.48 -10.38 -1.42
N PRO A 165 10.09 -9.73 -2.43
CA PRO A 165 10.51 -8.33 -2.30
C PRO A 165 9.28 -7.44 -2.09
N THR A 166 9.46 -6.37 -1.31
CA THR A 166 8.38 -5.42 -0.90
C THR A 166 8.59 -4.01 -1.48
N PRO A 167 8.71 -3.84 -2.81
CA PRO A 167 9.15 -2.58 -3.40
C PRO A 167 8.20 -1.40 -3.14
N LEU A 168 6.87 -1.63 -3.07
CA LEU A 168 5.91 -0.57 -2.82
C LEU A 168 5.94 -0.12 -1.36
N THR A 169 6.10 -1.07 -0.45
CA THR A 169 6.27 -0.82 1.00
C THR A 169 7.54 -0.03 1.26
N ASP A 170 8.69 -0.47 0.72
CA ASP A 170 9.98 0.21 0.87
C ASP A 170 9.95 1.64 0.31
N PHE A 171 9.26 1.85 -0.82
CA PHE A 171 9.06 3.17 -1.40
C PHE A 171 8.22 4.08 -0.51
N LEU A 172 7.15 3.54 0.09
CA LEU A 172 6.26 4.30 0.96
C LEU A 172 6.94 4.68 2.27
N GLU A 173 7.73 3.77 2.86
CA GLU A 173 8.57 4.04 4.03
C GLU A 173 9.59 5.15 3.75
N ARG A 174 10.22 5.14 2.57
CA ARG A 174 11.15 6.20 2.18
C ARG A 174 10.48 7.57 2.10
N ILE A 175 9.28 7.64 1.53
CA ILE A 175 8.50 8.88 1.48
C ILE A 175 8.12 9.31 2.90
N TRP A 176 7.64 8.38 3.72
CA TRP A 176 7.22 8.64 5.08
C TRP A 176 8.38 9.16 5.96
N GLY A 177 9.57 8.58 5.80
CA GLY A 177 10.78 9.02 6.49
C GLY A 177 11.16 10.46 6.14
N VAL A 178 11.08 10.84 4.87
CA VAL A 178 11.34 12.24 4.45
C VAL A 178 10.32 13.21 5.05
N ILE A 179 9.05 12.80 5.13
CA ILE A 179 7.97 13.63 5.71
C ILE A 179 8.12 13.73 7.24
N SER A 180 8.55 12.65 7.90
CA SER A 180 8.65 12.57 9.36
C SER A 180 9.99 13.04 9.92
N ALA A 181 11.02 13.20 9.09
CA ALA A 181 12.34 13.71 9.46
C ALA A 181 12.33 14.99 10.33
N PRO A 182 11.50 16.02 10.07
CA PRO A 182 11.42 17.20 10.93
C PRO A 182 10.73 16.97 12.29
N PHE A 183 10.12 15.80 12.52
CA PHE A 183 9.36 15.46 13.72
C PHE A 183 10.02 14.36 14.58
N SER A 184 11.08 13.71 14.11
CA SER A 184 11.79 12.70 14.90
C SER A 184 12.66 13.37 15.97
N THR A 185 12.25 13.28 17.23
CA THR A 185 13.04 13.75 18.36
C THR A 185 14.08 12.68 18.69
N GLN A 186 15.36 13.06 18.65
CA GLN A 186 16.51 12.16 18.70
C GLN A 186 16.81 11.71 20.15
N GLY A 187 16.42 10.48 20.51
CA GLY A 187 16.52 9.91 21.87
C GLY A 187 17.60 8.83 22.04
N THR A 188 18.66 8.85 21.26
CA THR A 188 19.57 7.70 21.05
C THR A 188 20.48 7.32 22.24
N GLY A 189 20.34 7.95 23.41
CA GLY A 189 21.20 7.71 24.58
C GLY A 189 20.50 7.08 25.79
N GLU A 190 19.23 7.42 26.02
CA GLU A 190 18.44 6.87 27.14
C GLU A 190 17.95 5.44 26.84
N GLU A 191 17.69 5.12 25.56
CA GLU A 191 17.13 3.84 25.12
C GLU A 191 17.99 2.61 25.48
N ALA A 192 19.33 2.73 25.47
CA ALA A 192 20.22 1.61 25.77
C ALA A 192 20.26 1.25 27.27
N GLN A 193 20.20 2.27 28.16
CA GLN A 193 20.12 2.04 29.60
C GLN A 193 18.74 1.50 29.99
N ASP A 194 17.69 2.04 29.34
CA ASP A 194 16.32 1.58 29.53
C ASP A 194 16.12 0.14 29.00
N ALA A 195 16.85 -0.26 27.95
CA ALA A 195 16.81 -1.62 27.42
C ALA A 195 17.28 -2.68 28.44
N ILE A 196 18.36 -2.41 29.19
CA ILE A 196 18.85 -3.33 30.24
C ILE A 196 17.90 -3.33 31.44
N ALA A 197 17.37 -2.18 31.83
CA ALA A 197 16.35 -2.10 32.89
C ALA A 197 15.10 -2.93 32.52
N ALA A 198 14.62 -2.80 31.29
CA ALA A 198 13.49 -3.58 30.77
C ALA A 198 13.76 -5.09 30.69
N LEU A 199 15.02 -5.50 30.48
CA LEU A 199 15.42 -6.91 30.56
C LEU A 199 15.37 -7.42 32.00
N ARG A 200 15.77 -6.61 32.99
CA ARG A 200 15.71 -6.95 34.42
C ARG A 200 14.27 -7.16 34.90
N ASP A 201 13.34 -6.29 34.48
CA ASP A 201 11.90 -6.48 34.78
C ASP A 201 11.38 -7.82 34.26
N LEU A 202 11.86 -8.26 33.09
CA LEU A 202 11.49 -9.53 32.50
C LEU A 202 12.10 -10.71 33.29
N VAL A 203 13.32 -10.55 33.82
CA VAL A 203 13.98 -11.54 34.69
C VAL A 203 13.20 -11.72 35.99
N ASP A 204 12.80 -10.62 36.65
CA ASP A 204 12.05 -10.67 37.90
C ASP A 204 10.69 -11.37 37.70
N ALA A 205 10.00 -11.05 36.61
CA ALA A 205 8.77 -11.74 36.22
C ALA A 205 9.02 -13.23 35.93
N ALA A 206 10.14 -13.57 35.27
CA ALA A 206 10.43 -14.96 34.94
C ALA A 206 10.78 -15.83 36.15
N VAL A 207 11.53 -15.25 37.10
CA VAL A 207 11.92 -15.91 38.36
C VAL A 207 10.71 -16.15 39.26
N SER A 208 9.71 -15.26 39.22
CA SER A 208 8.51 -15.35 40.08
C SER A 208 7.36 -16.14 39.45
N GLU A 209 7.12 -15.98 38.15
CA GLU A 209 5.93 -16.50 37.46
C GLU A 209 6.23 -17.61 36.43
N GLY A 210 7.51 -17.93 36.17
CA GLY A 210 7.93 -18.88 35.14
C GLY A 210 8.19 -18.20 33.80
N ALA A 211 8.33 -18.94 32.70
CA ALA A 211 8.72 -18.33 31.42
C ALA A 211 7.72 -17.24 30.95
N GLN A 212 8.23 -16.06 30.57
CA GLN A 212 7.48 -14.87 30.16
C GLN A 212 7.96 -14.37 28.80
N VAL A 213 7.07 -13.69 28.06
CA VAL A 213 7.41 -13.06 26.78
C VAL A 213 6.80 -11.67 26.69
N ARG A 214 7.55 -10.71 26.16
CA ARG A 214 7.12 -9.35 25.89
C ARG A 214 7.51 -8.95 24.47
N ALA A 215 6.54 -8.46 23.71
CA ALA A 215 6.77 -7.80 22.43
C ALA A 215 6.89 -6.29 22.67
N ILE A 216 7.89 -5.66 22.07
CA ILE A 216 8.04 -4.21 22.04
C ILE A 216 8.17 -3.75 20.60
N ASP A 217 7.59 -2.59 20.30
CA ASP A 217 7.74 -1.94 19.00
C ASP A 217 8.79 -0.83 19.14
N VAL A 218 9.89 -0.94 18.39
CA VAL A 218 11.00 0.02 18.40
C VAL A 218 11.22 0.49 16.97
N GLY A 219 10.84 1.72 16.67
CA GLY A 219 11.05 2.31 15.35
C GLY A 219 10.28 1.64 14.20
N GLY A 220 9.21 0.88 14.49
CA GLY A 220 8.44 0.11 13.51
C GLY A 220 8.84 -1.36 13.42
N ASP A 221 9.91 -1.77 14.10
CA ASP A 221 10.31 -3.16 14.25
C ASP A 221 9.80 -3.74 15.57
N THR A 222 9.12 -4.87 15.48
CA THR A 222 8.71 -5.63 16.68
C THR A 222 9.86 -6.51 17.16
N ILE A 223 10.45 -6.16 18.30
CA ILE A 223 11.45 -6.96 18.99
C ILE A 223 10.74 -7.82 20.04
N LEU A 224 11.02 -9.12 20.03
CA LEU A 224 10.46 -10.05 21.00
C LEU A 224 11.50 -10.41 22.04
N ARG A 225 11.10 -10.34 23.31
CA ARG A 225 11.95 -10.69 24.45
C ARG A 225 11.28 -11.79 25.25
N ALA A 226 11.95 -12.91 25.45
CA ALA A 226 11.45 -14.02 26.25
C ALA A 226 12.42 -14.32 27.38
N ALA A 227 11.94 -14.35 28.62
CA ALA A 227 12.72 -14.76 29.78
C ALA A 227 12.23 -16.11 30.29
N ALA A 228 13.15 -16.98 30.67
CA ALA A 228 12.84 -18.21 31.37
C ALA A 228 13.78 -18.40 32.57
N PRO A 229 13.24 -18.83 33.73
CA PRO A 229 14.06 -19.06 34.91
C PRO A 229 14.96 -20.26 34.72
N VAL A 230 16.23 -20.12 35.11
CA VAL A 230 17.16 -21.24 35.22
C VAL A 230 16.92 -21.92 36.56
N MET A 231 16.37 -23.12 36.52
CA MET A 231 15.99 -23.87 37.71
C MET A 231 17.12 -24.80 38.18
N ARG A 232 17.40 -24.82 39.48
CA ARG A 232 18.08 -25.94 40.13
C ARG A 232 17.08 -26.69 41.00
N GLY A 233 16.64 -27.87 40.54
CA GLY A 233 15.51 -28.55 41.16
C GLY A 233 14.27 -27.68 41.08
N SER A 234 13.79 -27.18 42.22
CA SER A 234 12.63 -26.28 42.31
C SER A 234 12.99 -24.82 42.61
N THR A 235 14.28 -24.48 42.65
CA THR A 235 14.74 -23.14 43.04
C THR A 235 15.30 -22.39 41.83
N PRO A 236 14.76 -21.20 41.50
CA PRO A 236 15.34 -20.37 40.45
C PRO A 236 16.66 -19.76 40.93
N VAL A 237 17.72 -19.99 40.17
CA VAL A 237 19.07 -19.45 40.46
C VAL A 237 19.44 -18.24 39.60
N GLY A 238 18.69 -18.01 38.51
CA GLY A 238 18.84 -16.91 37.57
C GLY A 238 17.79 -17.01 36.47
N ALA A 239 18.00 -16.30 35.37
CA ALA A 239 17.14 -16.39 34.19
C ALA A 239 17.94 -16.22 32.90
N VAL A 240 17.51 -16.92 31.85
CA VAL A 240 17.96 -16.67 30.48
C VAL A 240 16.94 -15.78 29.80
N VAL A 241 17.41 -14.71 29.18
CA VAL A 241 16.59 -13.84 28.33
C VAL A 241 17.04 -13.99 26.89
N LEU A 242 16.12 -14.35 26.01
CA LEU A 242 16.29 -14.34 24.56
C LEU A 242 15.68 -13.06 24.00
N VAL A 243 16.46 -12.34 23.21
CA VAL A 243 16.01 -11.18 22.43
C VAL A 243 16.05 -11.57 20.97
N ASP A 244 14.88 -11.66 20.33
CA ASP A 244 14.75 -11.90 18.90
C ASP A 244 14.50 -10.57 18.18
N SER A 245 15.52 -10.14 17.44
CA SER A 245 15.53 -8.95 16.58
C SER A 245 15.57 -9.32 15.09
N SER A 246 15.30 -10.59 14.73
CA SER A 246 15.36 -11.08 13.34
C SER A 246 14.47 -10.30 12.38
N GLY A 247 13.48 -9.55 12.87
CA GLY A 247 12.53 -8.80 12.05
C GLY A 247 11.66 -9.73 11.18
N ASP A 248 11.69 -11.04 11.42
CA ASP A 248 11.00 -12.03 10.58
C ASP A 248 9.49 -11.76 10.55
N VAL A 249 8.89 -11.43 11.70
CA VAL A 249 7.48 -11.06 11.79
C VAL A 249 7.19 -9.78 10.99
N ALA A 250 8.06 -8.78 11.10
CA ALA A 250 7.91 -7.50 10.39
C ALA A 250 8.00 -7.70 8.88
N ARG A 251 8.97 -8.51 8.41
CA ARG A 251 9.19 -8.82 6.99
C ARG A 251 8.09 -9.67 6.37
N ILE A 252 7.61 -10.68 7.09
CA ILE A 252 6.46 -11.49 6.65
C ILE A 252 5.21 -10.60 6.56
N SER A 253 5.00 -9.73 7.54
CA SER A 253 3.89 -8.77 7.54
C SER A 253 3.99 -7.77 6.39
N ALA A 254 5.20 -7.29 6.08
CA ALA A 254 5.46 -6.39 4.96
C ALA A 254 5.12 -7.08 3.62
N ALA A 255 5.46 -8.35 3.45
CA ALA A 255 5.10 -9.12 2.25
C ALA A 255 3.59 -9.30 2.09
N GLU A 256 2.83 -9.45 3.19
CA GLU A 256 1.37 -9.51 3.16
C GLU A 256 0.76 -8.15 2.79
N ARG A 257 1.24 -7.07 3.41
CA ARG A 257 0.81 -5.69 3.11
C ARG A 257 1.12 -5.30 1.67
N GLU A 258 2.29 -5.69 1.14
CA GLU A 258 2.68 -5.49 -0.25
C GLU A 258 1.65 -6.09 -1.21
N ARG A 259 1.13 -7.30 -0.95
CA ARG A 259 0.10 -7.92 -1.81
C ARG A 259 -1.19 -7.09 -1.83
N VAL A 260 -1.62 -6.59 -0.66
CA VAL A 260 -2.79 -5.71 -0.56
C VAL A 260 -2.53 -4.41 -1.31
N LEU A 261 -1.34 -3.82 -1.14
CA LEU A 261 -0.94 -2.59 -1.83
C LEU A 261 -0.85 -2.80 -3.36
N GLN A 262 -0.39 -3.96 -3.84
CA GLN A 262 -0.34 -4.30 -5.26
C GLN A 262 -1.75 -4.45 -5.86
N MET A 263 -2.64 -5.20 -5.19
CA MET A 263 -4.04 -5.31 -5.62
C MET A 263 -4.72 -3.94 -5.66
N PHE A 264 -4.43 -3.09 -4.68
CA PHE A 264 -4.90 -1.71 -4.66
C PHE A 264 -4.33 -0.87 -5.82
N LEU A 265 -3.03 -0.96 -6.08
CA LEU A 265 -2.39 -0.23 -7.18
C LEU A 265 -3.03 -0.63 -8.52
N ILE A 266 -3.22 -1.93 -8.74
CA ILE A 266 -3.89 -2.47 -9.94
C ILE A 266 -5.34 -1.96 -10.02
N ALA A 267 -6.10 -2.04 -8.92
CA ALA A 267 -7.46 -1.54 -8.86
C ALA A 267 -7.54 -0.04 -9.15
N THR A 268 -6.57 0.75 -8.66
CA THR A 268 -6.47 2.19 -8.90
C THR A 268 -6.22 2.49 -10.36
N LEU A 269 -5.29 1.76 -11.00
CA LEU A 269 -4.99 1.93 -12.42
C LEU A 269 -6.20 1.56 -13.30
N ILE A 270 -6.86 0.45 -13.01
CA ILE A 270 -8.08 0.01 -13.72
C ILE A 270 -9.20 1.05 -13.52
N SER A 271 -9.40 1.50 -12.29
CA SER A 271 -10.43 2.46 -11.91
C SER A 271 -10.22 3.82 -12.61
N ILE A 272 -8.98 4.30 -12.68
CA ILE A 272 -8.62 5.50 -13.46
C ILE A 272 -8.86 5.26 -14.95
N GLY A 273 -8.44 4.12 -15.50
CA GLY A 273 -8.63 3.77 -16.91
C GLY A 273 -10.11 3.78 -17.31
N LEU A 274 -10.96 3.10 -16.54
CA LEU A 274 -12.40 3.09 -16.74
C LEU A 274 -13.02 4.49 -16.58
N SER A 275 -12.59 5.25 -15.57
CA SER A 275 -13.06 6.62 -15.34
C SER A 275 -12.74 7.54 -16.54
N LEU A 276 -11.56 7.39 -17.14
CA LEU A 276 -11.17 8.14 -18.34
C LEU A 276 -11.99 7.74 -19.58
N VAL A 277 -12.27 6.44 -19.77
CA VAL A 277 -13.12 5.95 -20.86
C VAL A 277 -14.56 6.43 -20.70
N LEU A 278 -15.11 6.40 -19.48
CA LEU A 278 -16.44 6.93 -19.18
C LEU A 278 -16.49 8.45 -19.43
N ALA A 279 -15.47 9.17 -19.01
CA ALA A 279 -15.38 10.60 -19.25
C ALA A 279 -15.26 10.94 -20.75
N SER A 280 -14.49 10.17 -21.54
CA SER A 280 -14.41 10.39 -22.99
C SER A 280 -15.73 10.07 -23.69
N THR A 281 -16.47 9.08 -23.21
CA THR A 281 -17.73 8.64 -23.83
C THR A 281 -18.91 9.55 -23.46
N ILE A 282 -19.00 10.03 -22.21
CA ILE A 282 -20.15 10.81 -21.73
C ILE A 282 -19.84 12.31 -21.74
N SER A 283 -18.67 12.70 -21.26
CA SER A 283 -18.38 14.11 -20.96
C SER A 283 -18.03 14.92 -22.19
N ASN A 284 -17.38 14.32 -23.20
CA ASN A 284 -17.00 15.01 -24.43
C ASN A 284 -18.23 15.35 -25.31
N PRO A 285 -19.13 14.40 -25.61
CA PRO A 285 -20.34 14.71 -26.38
C PRO A 285 -21.25 15.73 -25.68
N LEU A 286 -21.37 15.65 -24.35
CA LEU A 286 -22.15 16.63 -23.58
C LEU A 286 -21.55 18.04 -23.66
N ALA A 287 -20.21 18.15 -23.57
CA ALA A 287 -19.52 19.43 -23.70
C ALA A 287 -19.70 20.03 -25.11
N ASP A 288 -19.64 19.19 -26.15
CA ASP A 288 -19.85 19.61 -27.54
C ASP A 288 -21.31 20.05 -27.78
N LEU A 289 -22.30 19.36 -27.19
CA LEU A 289 -23.71 19.75 -27.25
C LEU A 289 -23.98 21.06 -26.52
N ALA A 290 -23.36 21.26 -25.35
CA ALA A 290 -23.49 22.51 -24.60
C ALA A 290 -22.92 23.70 -25.39
N ALA A 291 -21.74 23.54 -25.99
CA ALA A 291 -21.13 24.55 -26.84
C ALA A 291 -21.97 24.84 -28.09
N ALA A 292 -22.53 23.81 -28.74
CA ALA A 292 -23.41 23.98 -29.89
C ALA A 292 -24.73 24.69 -29.54
N ALA A 293 -25.31 24.39 -28.37
CA ALA A 293 -26.52 25.05 -27.87
C ALA A 293 -26.29 26.52 -27.52
N GLU A 294 -25.13 26.87 -26.94
CA GLU A 294 -24.74 28.25 -26.66
C GLU A 294 -24.65 29.08 -27.94
N ILE A 295 -23.93 28.57 -28.95
CA ILE A 295 -23.79 29.23 -30.26
C ILE A 295 -25.15 29.33 -30.98
N GLY A 296 -26.02 28.32 -30.84
CA GLY A 296 -27.39 28.35 -31.39
C GLY A 296 -28.28 29.41 -30.73
N SER A 297 -28.17 29.55 -29.40
CA SER A 297 -28.92 30.55 -28.64
C SER A 297 -28.49 31.99 -28.95
N GLU A 298 -27.20 32.24 -29.17
CA GLU A 298 -26.71 33.57 -29.55
C GLU A 298 -27.22 34.01 -30.93
N ARG A 299 -27.23 33.09 -31.91
CA ARG A 299 -27.77 33.38 -33.25
C ARG A 299 -29.28 33.64 -33.25
N ASN A 300 -30.04 32.96 -32.40
CA ASN A 300 -31.50 33.20 -32.31
C ASN A 300 -31.85 34.54 -31.66
N ARG A 301 -31.01 35.08 -30.77
CA ARG A 301 -31.20 36.43 -30.20
C ARG A 301 -31.08 37.54 -31.24
N GLY A 302 -30.35 37.32 -32.33
CA GLY A 302 -30.21 38.28 -33.44
C GLY A 302 -31.31 38.21 -34.51
N ARG A 303 -32.16 37.16 -34.52
CA ARG A 303 -33.12 36.91 -35.62
C ARG A 303 -34.59 36.99 -35.22
N SER A 304 -34.91 37.42 -33.99
CA SER A 304 -36.23 37.95 -33.66
C SER A 304 -36.41 39.35 -34.28
N GLY A 305 -36.28 39.42 -35.61
CA GLY A 305 -36.62 40.60 -36.38
C GLY A 305 -38.12 40.83 -36.27
N GLY A 306 -38.49 42.02 -35.78
CA GLY A 306 -39.85 42.52 -35.81
C GLY A 306 -40.34 42.71 -37.25
N GLY A 307 -40.72 41.62 -37.91
CA GLY A 307 -41.50 41.66 -39.13
C GLY A 307 -42.94 42.03 -38.78
N ARG A 308 -43.25 43.33 -38.75
CA ARG A 308 -44.64 43.80 -38.68
C ARG A 308 -45.34 43.42 -39.97
N ILE A 309 -46.11 42.34 -39.94
CA ILE A 309 -46.99 41.93 -41.03
C ILE A 309 -48.12 42.96 -41.12
N ARG A 310 -48.16 43.77 -42.18
CA ARG A 310 -49.34 44.60 -42.50
C ARG A 310 -50.42 43.69 -43.08
N ILE A 311 -51.54 43.58 -42.38
CA ILE A 311 -52.76 42.98 -42.91
C ILE A 311 -53.47 44.07 -43.76
N PRO A 312 -53.80 43.81 -45.03
CA PRO A 312 -54.61 44.71 -45.83
C PRO A 312 -56.04 44.77 -45.27
N ASP A 313 -56.57 45.98 -45.08
CA ASP A 313 -57.95 46.21 -44.67
C ASP A 313 -58.87 45.94 -45.88
N LEU A 314 -59.83 45.04 -45.69
CA LEU A 314 -60.89 44.73 -46.65
C LEU A 314 -62.21 45.20 -46.04
N THR A 315 -62.41 46.52 -46.05
CA THR A 315 -63.71 47.14 -45.83
C THR A 315 -64.18 47.76 -47.14
N ALA A 316 -65.43 47.43 -47.48
CA ALA A 316 -66.10 47.60 -48.77
C ALA A 316 -66.43 49.05 -49.14
#